data_AF-X1THI2-F1
#
_entry.id   AF-X1THI2-F1
#
_cell.length_a   1.000
_cell.length_b   1.000
_cell.length_c   1.000
_cell.angle_alpha   90.00
_cell.angle_beta   90.00
_cell.angle_gamma   90.00
#
_symmetry.space_group_name_H-M   'P 1'
#
loop_
_entity.id
_entity.type
_entity.pdbx_description
1 polymer ?
#
loop_
_entity_poly.entity_id
_entity_poly.type
_entity_poly.pdbx_seq_one_letter_code
_entity_poly.pdbx_strand_id
1 'polypeptide(L)'
;AESDMIHKQQMGHRTEDIVYGLCQALVRNYLNNVGLGKDIKPPIVFQGGVAFNQGIVKALQEELGAEIIVPPHHEVMGAIGAALLVHEEMVNNNNGSKFKGFGISEVKYHTSSFECKACPNQCEIAQLSLNGQVLARWGGRCERWERSPSS
;
A
#
# COMPACT_ATOMS: atom_id res chain seq x y z
N ALA A 1 10.11 -24.48 -5.87
CA ALA A 1 10.88 -23.34 -6.42
C ALA A 1 12.35 -23.43 -6.03
N GLU A 2 12.68 -23.43 -4.73
CA GLU A 2 14.08 -23.50 -4.26
C GLU A 2 14.80 -24.80 -4.64
N SER A 3 14.16 -25.97 -4.48
CA SER A 3 14.76 -27.26 -4.88
C SER A 3 15.00 -27.41 -6.38
N ASP A 4 14.16 -26.82 -7.24
CA ASP A 4 14.37 -26.84 -8.70
C ASP A 4 15.56 -25.99 -9.14
N MET A 5 15.82 -24.88 -8.43
CA MET A 5 16.98 -24.03 -8.70
C MET A 5 18.29 -24.76 -8.43
N ILE A 6 18.39 -25.43 -7.26
CA ILE A 6 19.59 -26.18 -6.88
C ILE A 6 19.85 -27.32 -7.87
N HIS A 7 18.79 -28.01 -8.31
CA HIS A 7 18.90 -29.08 -9.30
C HIS A 7 19.38 -28.55 -10.67
N LYS A 8 18.83 -27.42 -11.15
CA LYS A 8 19.26 -26.82 -12.43
C LYS A 8 20.68 -26.25 -12.40
N GLN A 9 21.13 -25.73 -11.26
CA GLN A 9 22.53 -25.35 -11.07
C GLN A 9 23.47 -26.57 -11.15
N GLN A 10 23.07 -27.69 -10.54
CA GLN A 10 23.85 -28.94 -10.59
C GLN A 10 23.89 -29.55 -12.01
N MET A 11 22.91 -29.25 -12.86
CA MET A 11 22.87 -29.67 -14.27
C MET A 11 23.70 -28.79 -15.22
N GLY A 12 24.40 -27.75 -14.71
CA GLY A 12 25.32 -26.93 -15.51
C GLY A 12 24.65 -25.82 -16.34
N HIS A 13 23.38 -25.48 -16.07
CA HIS A 13 22.76 -24.31 -16.67
C HIS A 13 23.43 -23.02 -16.19
N ARG A 14 23.52 -22.02 -17.07
CA ARG A 14 24.07 -20.71 -16.71
C ARG A 14 23.16 -20.04 -15.70
N THR A 15 23.73 -19.29 -14.76
CA THR A 15 22.97 -18.69 -13.66
C THR A 15 21.95 -17.68 -14.18
N GLU A 16 22.27 -16.97 -15.27
CA GLU A 16 21.40 -15.99 -15.91
C GLU A 16 20.12 -16.62 -16.45
N ASP A 17 20.22 -17.82 -17.04
CA ASP A 17 19.08 -18.56 -17.59
C ASP A 17 18.15 -19.04 -16.46
N ILE A 18 18.74 -19.44 -15.32
CA ILE A 18 17.97 -19.86 -14.13
C ILE A 18 17.23 -18.66 -13.53
N VAL A 19 17.91 -17.54 -13.33
CA VAL A 19 17.32 -16.31 -12.76
C VAL A 19 16.20 -15.78 -13.66
N TYR A 20 16.41 -15.76 -14.98
CA TYR A 20 15.37 -15.31 -15.91
C TYR A 20 14.19 -16.27 -15.97
N GLY A 21 14.44 -17.59 -15.95
CA GLY A 21 13.38 -18.61 -15.87
C GLY A 21 12.50 -18.46 -14.62
N LEU A 22 13.07 -18.03 -13.49
CA LEU A 22 12.31 -17.70 -12.29
C LEU A 22 11.42 -16.48 -12.49
N CYS A 23 11.93 -15.41 -13.12
CA CYS A 23 11.14 -14.22 -13.43
C CYS A 23 9.91 -14.59 -14.30
N GLN A 24 10.12 -15.39 -15.34
CA GLN A 24 9.05 -15.88 -16.20
C GLN A 24 8.04 -16.74 -15.43
N ALA A 25 8.50 -17.63 -14.53
CA ALA A 25 7.61 -18.44 -13.71
C ALA A 25 6.75 -17.59 -12.76
N LEU A 26 7.34 -16.56 -12.14
CA LEU A 26 6.62 -15.63 -11.27
C LEU A 26 5.55 -14.83 -12.02
N VAL A 27 5.89 -14.30 -13.20
CA VAL A 27 4.94 -13.54 -14.04
C VAL A 27 3.77 -14.42 -14.48
N ARG A 28 4.03 -15.63 -15.00
CA ARG A 28 2.97 -16.57 -15.37
C ARG A 28 2.07 -16.92 -14.19
N ASN A 29 2.66 -17.15 -13.01
CA ASN A 29 1.88 -17.44 -11.81
C ASN A 29 1.00 -16.26 -11.40
N TYR A 30 1.54 -15.04 -11.43
CA TYR A 30 0.80 -13.83 -11.11
C TYR A 30 -0.39 -13.63 -12.05
N LEU A 31 -0.19 -13.75 -13.36
CA LEU A 31 -1.26 -13.59 -14.35
C LEU A 31 -2.31 -14.70 -14.22
N ASN A 32 -1.92 -15.94 -13.96
CA ASN A 32 -2.86 -17.06 -13.82
C ASN A 32 -3.66 -17.06 -12.51
N ASN A 33 -3.19 -16.38 -11.46
CA ASN A 33 -3.88 -16.37 -10.16
C ASN A 33 -4.55 -15.02 -9.86
N VAL A 34 -3.83 -13.92 -10.09
CA VAL A 34 -4.26 -12.55 -9.75
C VAL A 34 -4.80 -11.80 -10.97
N GLY A 35 -4.21 -12.07 -12.14
CA GLY A 35 -4.65 -11.56 -13.42
C GLY A 35 -5.81 -12.34 -14.05
N LEU A 36 -6.20 -13.47 -13.46
CA LEU A 36 -7.15 -14.39 -14.08
C LEU A 36 -8.50 -13.71 -14.36
N GLY A 37 -8.98 -13.84 -15.60
CA GLY A 37 -10.24 -13.24 -16.04
C GLY A 37 -10.19 -11.72 -16.26
N LYS A 38 -9.03 -11.08 -16.09
CA LYS A 38 -8.86 -9.65 -16.41
C LYS A 38 -8.38 -9.49 -17.85
N ASP A 39 -9.07 -8.62 -18.58
CA ASP A 39 -8.66 -8.19 -19.91
C ASP A 39 -7.62 -7.05 -19.77
N ILE A 40 -6.34 -7.42 -19.78
CA ILE A 40 -5.22 -6.47 -19.60
C ILE A 40 -4.85 -5.89 -20.97
N LYS A 41 -5.13 -4.60 -21.17
CA LYS A 41 -4.87 -3.89 -22.44
C LYS A 41 -3.91 -2.72 -22.24
N PRO A 42 -3.15 -2.33 -23.28
CA PRO A 42 -2.34 -1.11 -23.27
C PRO A 42 -3.18 0.17 -23.07
N PRO A 43 -2.61 1.22 -22.45
CA PRO A 43 -1.27 1.27 -21.85
C PRO A 43 -1.20 0.49 -20.52
N ILE A 44 -0.15 -0.31 -20.33
CA ILE A 44 0.06 -1.12 -19.12
C ILE A 44 1.12 -0.45 -18.25
N VAL A 45 0.74 -0.09 -17.02
CA VAL A 45 1.66 0.52 -16.05
C VAL A 45 2.04 -0.50 -14.99
N PHE A 46 3.34 -0.68 -14.74
CA PHE A 46 3.84 -1.54 -13.68
C PHE A 46 4.57 -0.70 -12.62
N GLN A 47 4.05 -0.75 -11.38
CA GLN A 47 4.54 0.06 -10.25
C GLN A 47 4.74 -0.78 -8.98
N GLY A 48 5.38 -0.19 -7.98
CA GLY A 48 5.80 -0.85 -6.74
C GLY A 48 7.27 -1.27 -6.76
N GLY A 49 7.75 -1.84 -5.65
CA GLY A 49 9.16 -2.19 -5.49
C GLY A 49 9.67 -3.28 -6.46
N VAL A 50 8.79 -4.16 -6.93
CA VAL A 50 9.17 -5.22 -7.88
C VAL A 50 9.51 -4.65 -9.26
N ALA A 51 9.05 -3.44 -9.59
CA ALA A 51 9.39 -2.79 -10.86
C ALA A 51 10.87 -2.41 -10.99
N PHE A 52 11.66 -2.43 -9.90
CA PHE A 52 13.13 -2.37 -9.99
C PHE A 52 13.74 -3.60 -10.68
N ASN A 53 13.05 -4.75 -10.65
CA ASN A 53 13.51 -5.98 -11.26
C ASN A 53 13.23 -5.98 -12.77
N GLN A 54 14.25 -5.64 -13.55
CA GLN A 54 14.18 -5.60 -15.01
C GLN A 54 13.84 -6.96 -15.64
N GLY A 55 14.18 -8.08 -14.98
CA GLY A 55 13.80 -9.41 -15.43
C GLY A 55 12.29 -9.65 -15.36
N ILE A 56 11.62 -9.13 -14.32
CA ILE A 56 10.16 -9.19 -14.20
C ILE A 56 9.48 -8.27 -15.22
N VAL A 57 10.00 -7.05 -15.42
CA VAL A 57 9.48 -6.12 -16.43
C VAL A 57 9.55 -6.74 -17.82
N LYS A 58 10.70 -7.34 -18.17
CA LYS A 58 10.88 -8.03 -19.45
C LYS A 58 9.94 -9.24 -19.59
N ALA A 59 9.82 -10.06 -18.55
CA ALA A 59 8.93 -11.21 -18.56
C ALA A 59 7.45 -10.82 -18.69
N LEU A 60 7.02 -9.72 -18.05
CA LEU A 60 5.67 -9.15 -18.23
C LEU A 60 5.43 -8.69 -19.66
N GLN A 61 6.39 -7.99 -20.26
CA GLN A 61 6.31 -7.53 -21.65
C GLN A 61 6.20 -8.70 -22.63
N GLU A 62 6.98 -9.77 -22.42
CA GLU A 62 6.93 -10.99 -23.23
C GLU A 62 5.59 -11.73 -23.08
N GLU A 63 5.12 -11.92 -21.85
CA GLU A 63 3.90 -12.70 -21.57
C GLU A 63 2.62 -11.95 -22.00
N LEU A 64 2.60 -10.62 -21.88
CA LEU A 64 1.46 -9.79 -22.27
C LEU A 64 1.53 -9.32 -23.73
N GLY A 65 2.67 -9.48 -24.40
CA GLY A 65 2.88 -9.03 -25.78
C GLY A 65 2.72 -7.52 -25.97
N ALA A 66 2.95 -6.74 -24.92
CA ALA A 66 2.67 -5.31 -24.88
C ALA A 66 3.74 -4.56 -24.08
N GLU A 67 4.00 -3.31 -24.46
CA GLU A 67 4.92 -2.42 -23.75
C GLU A 67 4.48 -2.22 -22.29
N ILE A 68 5.43 -2.34 -21.36
CA ILE A 68 5.23 -2.11 -19.94
C ILE A 68 5.84 -0.77 -19.54
N ILE A 69 5.01 0.16 -19.12
CA ILE A 69 5.42 1.48 -18.66
C ILE A 69 5.77 1.38 -17.18
N VAL A 70 7.04 1.64 -16.85
CA VAL A 70 7.49 1.79 -15.46
C VAL A 70 7.64 3.28 -15.18
N PRO A 71 6.78 3.88 -14.33
CA PRO A 71 6.85 5.31 -14.05
C PRO A 71 8.11 5.65 -13.23
N PRO A 72 8.61 6.89 -13.32
CA PRO A 72 9.61 7.36 -12.36
C PRO A 72 9.04 7.27 -10.95
N HIS A 73 9.90 6.98 -9.97
CA HIS A 73 9.50 6.86 -8.56
C HIS A 73 8.39 5.81 -8.31
N HIS A 74 8.39 4.71 -9.07
CA HIS A 74 7.42 3.62 -8.96
C HIS A 74 7.31 3.02 -7.54
N GLU A 75 8.32 3.21 -6.70
CA GLU A 75 8.36 2.82 -5.29
C GLU A 75 7.45 3.65 -4.37
N VAL A 76 7.07 4.87 -4.77
CA VAL A 76 6.28 5.81 -3.95
C VAL A 76 5.01 6.33 -4.64
N MET A 77 4.57 5.68 -5.72
CA MET A 77 3.39 6.09 -6.48
C MET A 77 2.12 6.21 -5.63
N GLY A 78 1.96 5.39 -4.60
CA GLY A 78 0.86 5.51 -3.64
C GLY A 78 0.87 6.84 -2.87
N ALA A 79 2.05 7.30 -2.45
CA ALA A 79 2.19 8.59 -1.75
C ALA A 79 1.96 9.77 -2.71
N ILE A 80 2.45 9.66 -3.94
CA ILE A 80 2.20 10.64 -5.00
C ILE A 80 0.69 10.76 -5.27
N GLY A 81 0.00 9.63 -5.42
CA GLY A 81 -1.45 9.60 -5.61
C GLY A 81 -2.21 10.24 -4.44
N ALA A 82 -1.82 9.94 -3.20
CA ALA A 82 -2.42 10.57 -2.02
C ALA A 82 -2.21 12.10 -2.01
N ALA A 83 -1.02 12.57 -2.36
CA ALA A 83 -0.73 14.00 -2.45
C ALA A 83 -1.56 14.70 -3.54
N LEU A 84 -1.74 14.06 -4.71
CA LEU A 84 -2.58 14.57 -5.78
C LEU A 84 -4.04 14.68 -5.36
N LEU A 85 -4.60 13.65 -4.70
CA LEU A 85 -5.97 13.70 -4.20
C LEU A 85 -6.20 14.85 -3.22
N VAL A 86 -5.26 15.07 -2.29
CA VAL A 86 -5.33 16.22 -1.37
C VAL A 86 -5.22 17.54 -2.12
N HIS A 87 -4.34 17.63 -3.13
CA HIS A 87 -4.20 18.83 -3.95
C HIS A 87 -5.49 19.16 -4.71
N GLU A 88 -6.10 18.18 -5.37
CA GLU A 88 -7.38 18.32 -6.08
C GLU A 88 -8.49 18.78 -5.14
N GLU A 89 -8.60 18.15 -3.97
CA GLU A 89 -9.58 18.52 -2.95
C GLU A 89 -9.39 19.97 -2.48
N MET A 90 -8.15 20.40 -2.26
CA MET A 90 -7.83 21.78 -1.84
C MET A 90 -8.05 22.82 -2.95
N VAL A 91 -7.89 22.44 -4.22
CA VAL A 91 -8.19 23.32 -5.35
C VAL A 91 -9.71 23.49 -5.52
N ASN A 92 -10.48 22.42 -5.31
CA ASN A 92 -11.93 22.43 -5.47
C ASN A 92 -12.65 23.10 -4.29
N ASN A 93 -12.16 22.86 -3.08
CA ASN A 93 -12.69 23.43 -1.86
C ASN A 93 -11.69 24.50 -1.39
N ASN A 94 -12.01 25.78 -1.53
CA ASN A 94 -11.23 26.96 -1.08
C ASN A 94 -10.94 26.99 0.45
N ASN A 95 -11.01 25.85 1.13
CA ASN A 95 -10.59 25.64 2.49
C ASN A 95 -9.08 25.40 2.50
N GLY A 96 -8.33 26.24 3.22
CA GLY A 96 -6.91 26.03 3.44
C GLY A 96 -6.59 24.68 4.12
N SER A 97 -5.31 24.30 4.12
CA SER A 97 -4.86 23.03 4.68
C SER A 97 -5.14 22.95 6.18
N LYS A 98 -5.63 21.79 6.65
CA LYS A 98 -5.73 21.45 8.09
C LYS A 98 -4.45 20.81 8.63
N PHE A 99 -3.37 20.79 7.86
CA PHE A 99 -2.09 20.24 8.29
C PHE A 99 -1.55 21.02 9.48
N LYS A 100 -1.39 20.35 10.61
CA LYS A 100 -0.94 20.97 11.87
C LYS A 100 0.58 21.17 11.95
N GLY A 101 1.32 20.85 10.89
CA GLY A 101 2.79 20.93 10.87
C GLY A 101 3.48 19.71 11.48
N PHE A 102 4.81 19.64 11.30
CA PHE A 102 5.64 18.56 11.83
C PHE A 102 5.95 18.66 13.32
N GLY A 103 5.78 19.85 13.91
CA GLY A 103 5.93 20.06 15.36
C GLY A 103 4.92 19.28 16.21
N ILE A 104 3.95 18.62 15.58
CA ILE A 104 2.97 17.76 16.25
C ILE A 104 3.63 16.60 17.01
N SER A 105 4.82 16.15 16.60
CA SER A 105 5.59 15.12 17.31
C SER A 105 6.11 15.59 18.68
N GLU A 106 6.26 16.90 18.88
CA GLU A 106 6.75 17.51 20.13
C GLU A 106 5.60 17.84 21.10
N VAL A 107 4.36 17.70 20.62
CA VAL A 107 3.17 17.99 21.41
C VAL A 107 2.92 16.89 22.43
N LYS A 108 2.74 17.28 23.71
CA LYS A 108 2.39 16.35 24.78
C LYS A 108 0.91 15.99 24.72
N TYR A 109 0.62 14.87 24.08
CA TYR A 109 -0.70 14.26 24.13
C TYR A 109 -0.94 13.56 25.45
N HIS A 110 -2.17 13.65 25.93
CA HIS A 110 -2.64 12.88 27.06
C HIS A 110 -3.56 11.75 26.58
N THR A 111 -3.13 10.52 26.79
CA THR A 111 -3.90 9.31 26.49
C THR A 111 -4.56 8.80 27.77
N SER A 112 -5.87 8.57 27.71
CA SER A 112 -6.65 7.93 28.79
C SER A 112 -7.56 6.85 28.21
N SER A 113 -8.22 6.06 29.05
CA SER A 113 -9.23 5.10 28.61
C SER A 113 -10.47 5.11 29.50
N PHE A 114 -11.59 4.62 28.97
CA PHE A 114 -12.82 4.40 29.73
C PHE A 114 -13.58 3.18 29.20
N GLU A 115 -14.39 2.58 30.07
CA GLU A 115 -15.26 1.45 29.69
C GLU A 115 -16.56 1.94 29.04
N CYS A 116 -16.83 1.47 27.82
CA CYS A 116 -18.05 1.81 27.08
C CYS A 116 -19.24 0.97 27.55
N LYS A 117 -20.25 1.64 28.12
CA LYS A 117 -21.49 0.99 28.59
C LYS A 117 -22.64 1.03 27.59
N ALA A 118 -22.32 1.33 26.33
CA ALA A 118 -23.33 1.63 25.32
C ALA A 118 -23.90 0.38 24.61
N CYS A 119 -23.31 -0.79 24.86
CA CYS A 119 -23.79 -2.11 24.44
C CYS A 119 -23.16 -3.20 25.35
N PRO A 120 -23.57 -4.48 25.24
CA PRO A 120 -23.05 -5.56 26.10
C PRO A 120 -21.55 -5.86 25.95
N ASN A 121 -20.88 -5.32 24.93
CA ASN A 121 -19.47 -5.62 24.65
C ASN A 121 -18.47 -5.02 25.65
N GLN A 122 -18.89 -4.02 26.44
CA GLN A 122 -18.08 -3.36 27.48
C GLN A 122 -16.64 -3.07 27.04
N CYS A 123 -16.48 -2.52 25.83
CA CYS A 123 -15.16 -2.28 25.26
C CYS A 123 -14.40 -1.21 26.07
N GLU A 124 -13.12 -1.43 26.29
CA GLU A 124 -12.21 -0.37 26.72
C GLU A 124 -11.94 0.56 25.53
N ILE A 125 -12.25 1.84 25.69
CA ILE A 125 -12.08 2.86 24.66
C ILE A 125 -10.88 3.71 25.03
N ALA A 126 -9.86 3.68 24.18
CA ALA A 126 -8.75 4.61 24.26
C ALA A 126 -9.19 6.00 23.79
N GLN A 127 -8.69 7.03 24.47
CA GLN A 127 -8.98 8.43 24.22
C GLN A 127 -7.69 9.22 24.15
N LEU A 128 -7.49 9.95 23.06
CA LEU A 128 -6.41 10.91 22.89
C LEU A 128 -6.93 12.32 23.11
N SER A 129 -6.25 13.08 23.97
CA SER A 129 -6.60 14.46 24.29
C SER A 129 -5.38 15.38 24.23
N LEU A 130 -5.64 16.64 23.94
CA LEU A 130 -4.65 17.71 23.90
C LEU A 130 -5.25 18.96 24.54
N ASN A 131 -4.57 19.55 25.52
CA ASN A 131 -5.04 20.74 26.25
C ASN A 131 -6.48 20.61 26.79
N GLY A 132 -6.85 19.40 27.26
CA GLY A 132 -8.20 19.10 27.75
C GLY A 132 -9.25 18.83 26.67
N GLN A 133 -8.93 19.03 25.38
CA GLN A 133 -9.83 18.72 24.26
C GLN A 133 -9.58 17.30 23.76
N VAL A 134 -10.65 16.51 23.61
CA VAL A 134 -10.58 15.17 23.03
C VAL A 134 -10.40 15.27 21.52
N LEU A 135 -9.35 14.66 20.99
CA LEU A 135 -9.01 14.67 19.57
C LEU A 135 -9.46 13.40 18.85
N ALA A 136 -9.35 12.25 19.50
CA ALA A 136 -9.68 10.96 18.91
C ALA A 136 -10.05 9.93 19.97
N ARG A 137 -10.83 8.93 19.57
CA ARG A 137 -11.12 7.73 20.36
C ARG A 137 -11.05 6.50 19.45
N TRP A 138 -10.71 5.34 20.02
CA TRP A 138 -10.66 4.06 19.29
C TRP A 138 -10.73 2.87 20.26
N GLY A 139 -10.80 1.64 19.73
CA GLY A 139 -10.81 0.40 20.52
C GLY A 139 -12.20 -0.25 20.70
N GLY A 140 -13.26 0.37 20.15
CA GLY A 140 -14.60 -0.17 20.22
C GLY A 140 -14.88 -1.21 19.13
N ARG A 141 -15.60 -2.29 19.45
CA ARG A 141 -16.04 -3.29 18.46
C ARG A 141 -17.14 -2.82 17.51
N CYS A 142 -17.83 -1.73 17.84
CA CYS A 142 -19.03 -1.27 17.12
C CYS A 142 -18.83 0.10 16.45
N GLU A 143 -17.58 0.51 16.22
CA GLU A 143 -17.16 1.73 15.49
C GLU A 143 -17.68 3.07 16.05
N ARG A 144 -18.53 3.05 17.09
CA ARG A 144 -19.19 4.23 17.67
C ARG A 144 -18.22 5.35 18.07
N TRP A 145 -17.00 4.97 18.44
CA TRP A 145 -15.97 5.89 18.92
C TRP A 145 -14.88 6.19 17.90
N GLU A 146 -14.90 5.56 16.71
CA GLU A 146 -13.81 5.68 15.72
C GLU A 146 -13.87 6.98 14.89
N ARG A 147 -14.97 7.72 14.98
CA ARG A 147 -15.10 9.02 14.33
C ARG A 147 -14.42 10.10 15.16
N SER A 148 -13.61 10.94 14.51
CA SER A 148 -13.09 12.15 15.12
C SER A 148 -14.26 12.97 15.68
N PRO A 149 -14.20 13.50 16.91
CA PRO A 149 -15.20 14.41 17.41
C PRO A 149 -15.33 15.56 16.42
N SER A 150 -16.54 15.81 15.93
CA SER A 150 -16.83 16.97 15.10
C SER A 150 -16.39 18.22 15.88
N SER A 151 -15.43 18.95 15.31
CA SER A 151 -15.05 20.30 15.74
C SER A 151 -16.25 21.23 15.70
#